data_AF-A0A437DMA9-F1
#
_entry.id   AF-A0A437DMA9-F1
#
_cell.length_a   1.000
_cell.length_b   1.000
_cell.length_c   1.000
_cell.angle_alpha   90.00
_cell.angle_beta   90.00
_cell.angle_gamma   90.00
#
_symmetry.space_group_name_H-M   'P 1'
#
loop_
_entity.id
_entity.type
_entity.pdbx_description
1 polymer ?
#
loop_
_entity_poly.entity_id
_entity_poly.type
_entity_poly.pdbx_seq_one_letter_code
_entity_poly.pdbx_strand_id
1 'polypeptide(L)'
;MLSQGDMARAFDKMLKDLPDLILDTPEAPQMLGQFIARAIADHVLPMDFLDCHKGKVDCEHARVALDRAAVLLSMKREMVRLDNVWGVGGGLRPVKHLVKEMNLLLKEYLISGDVAEAEHCLRDLEVPHFHHELVYEAVVMVLESNGDTASHTMMKLLQSLWKTGLITVDQMNRGFQRVYNELPEICLDVPHAHSIMENFVDLCYQESVITKQLRDTCPSRGRKRFVSEGDGGMIKN
;
A
#
# COMPACT_ATOMS: atom_id res chain seq x y z
N MET A 1 -20.33 -3.49 -33.81
CA MET A 1 -20.26 -2.75 -32.52
C MET A 1 -21.56 -3.00 -31.77
N LEU A 2 -21.50 -3.22 -30.46
CA LEU A 2 -22.69 -3.32 -29.62
C LEU A 2 -23.27 -1.92 -29.39
N SER A 3 -24.59 -1.80 -29.40
CA SER A 3 -25.32 -0.56 -29.12
C SER A 3 -25.58 -0.37 -27.62
N GLN A 4 -25.89 0.85 -27.18
CA GLN A 4 -26.34 1.10 -25.80
C GLN A 4 -27.59 0.28 -25.44
N GLY A 5 -28.46 0.02 -26.42
CA GLY A 5 -29.63 -0.85 -26.22
C GLY A 5 -29.25 -2.31 -26.00
N ASP A 6 -28.20 -2.80 -26.66
CA ASP A 6 -27.67 -4.15 -26.43
C ASP A 6 -27.06 -4.25 -25.02
N MET A 7 -26.30 -3.22 -24.62
CA MET A 7 -25.72 -3.13 -23.27
C MET A 7 -26.81 -3.05 -22.20
N ALA A 8 -27.83 -2.22 -22.38
CA ALA A 8 -28.96 -2.11 -21.44
C ALA A 8 -29.63 -3.47 -21.21
N ARG A 9 -29.92 -4.23 -22.29
CA ARG A 9 -30.50 -5.58 -22.15
C ARG A 9 -29.59 -6.56 -21.42
N ALA A 10 -28.28 -6.44 -21.56
CA ALA A 10 -27.34 -7.27 -20.82
C ALA A 10 -27.36 -6.93 -19.31
N PHE A 11 -27.35 -5.65 -18.95
CA PHE A 11 -27.47 -5.22 -17.56
C PHE A 11 -28.84 -5.58 -16.95
N ASP A 12 -29.93 -5.47 -17.71
CA ASP A 12 -31.26 -5.91 -17.29
C ASP A 12 -31.27 -7.42 -16.99
N LYS A 13 -30.57 -8.22 -17.80
CA LYS A 13 -30.40 -9.65 -17.55
C LYS A 13 -29.60 -9.89 -16.27
N MET A 14 -28.48 -9.19 -16.07
CA MET A 14 -27.69 -9.33 -14.84
C MET A 14 -28.49 -8.96 -13.59
N LEU A 15 -29.33 -7.91 -13.64
CA LEU A 15 -30.21 -7.53 -12.53
C LEU A 15 -31.23 -8.62 -12.20
N LYS A 16 -31.75 -9.33 -13.22
CA LYS A 16 -32.66 -10.48 -13.03
C LYS A 16 -31.96 -11.71 -12.48
N ASP A 17 -30.71 -11.93 -12.89
CA ASP A 17 -29.90 -13.08 -12.49
C ASP A 17 -29.21 -12.88 -11.11
N LEU A 18 -29.30 -11.68 -10.51
CA LEU A 18 -28.70 -11.38 -9.20
C LEU A 18 -29.04 -12.39 -8.08
N PRO A 19 -30.28 -12.90 -7.94
CA PRO A 19 -30.59 -13.92 -6.94
C PRO A 19 -29.73 -15.18 -7.07
N ASP A 20 -29.36 -15.55 -8.29
CA ASP A 20 -28.48 -16.69 -8.56
C ASP A 20 -27.01 -16.29 -8.37
N LEU A 21 -26.59 -15.12 -8.85
CA LEU A 21 -25.20 -14.64 -8.74
C LEU A 21 -24.73 -14.49 -7.28
N ILE A 22 -25.65 -14.16 -6.36
CA ILE A 22 -25.33 -14.02 -4.93
C ILE A 22 -24.92 -15.34 -4.29
N LEU A 23 -25.34 -16.48 -4.85
CA LEU A 23 -24.98 -17.80 -4.33
C LEU A 23 -23.46 -18.03 -4.39
N ASP A 24 -22.82 -17.53 -5.44
CA ASP A 24 -21.37 -17.63 -5.64
C ASP A 24 -20.63 -16.38 -5.17
N THR A 25 -21.30 -15.22 -5.15
CA THR A 25 -20.68 -13.94 -4.84
C THR A 25 -21.63 -13.04 -4.05
N PRO A 26 -21.58 -13.08 -2.70
CA PRO A 26 -22.50 -12.35 -1.83
C PRO A 26 -22.59 -10.85 -2.13
N GLU A 27 -21.49 -10.23 -2.57
CA GLU A 27 -21.37 -8.81 -2.90
C GLU A 27 -21.83 -8.45 -4.33
N ALA A 28 -22.37 -9.41 -5.09
CA ALA A 28 -22.79 -9.21 -6.48
C ALA A 28 -23.72 -8.00 -6.70
N PRO A 29 -24.70 -7.68 -5.82
CA PRO A 29 -25.53 -6.49 -5.97
C PRO A 29 -24.71 -5.19 -5.90
N GLN A 30 -23.80 -5.08 -4.94
CA GLN A 30 -22.96 -3.89 -4.77
C GLN A 30 -22.02 -3.72 -5.95
N MET A 31 -21.41 -4.81 -6.42
CA MET A 31 -20.56 -4.81 -7.60
C MET A 31 -21.33 -4.44 -8.87
N LEU A 32 -22.51 -5.01 -9.08
CA LEU A 32 -23.32 -4.65 -10.24
C LEU A 32 -23.73 -3.17 -10.20
N GLY A 33 -24.03 -2.62 -9.02
CA GLY A 33 -24.26 -1.19 -8.87
C GLY A 33 -23.06 -0.32 -9.25
N GLN A 34 -21.84 -0.75 -8.94
CA GLN A 34 -20.60 -0.10 -9.40
C GLN A 34 -20.45 -0.17 -10.92
N PHE A 35 -20.73 -1.32 -11.53
CA PHE A 35 -20.70 -1.50 -12.99
C PHE A 35 -21.73 -0.61 -13.69
N ILE A 36 -22.95 -0.53 -13.17
CA ILE A 36 -24.00 0.34 -13.73
C ILE A 36 -23.56 1.81 -13.65
N ALA A 37 -23.07 2.27 -12.49
CA ALA A 37 -22.62 3.64 -12.34
C ALA A 37 -21.48 3.98 -13.31
N ARG A 38 -20.48 3.09 -13.44
CA ARG A 38 -19.36 3.28 -14.36
C ARG A 38 -19.81 3.26 -15.82
N ALA A 39 -20.67 2.32 -16.20
CA ALA A 39 -21.18 2.20 -17.57
C ALA A 39 -22.03 3.41 -18.00
N ILE A 40 -22.79 4.02 -17.08
CA ILE A 40 -23.49 5.29 -17.34
C ILE A 40 -22.50 6.44 -17.53
N ALA A 41 -21.48 6.54 -16.65
CA ALA A 41 -20.46 7.60 -16.72
C ALA A 41 -19.60 7.51 -18.00
N ASP A 42 -19.31 6.30 -18.46
CA ASP A 42 -18.55 6.03 -19.69
C ASP A 42 -19.44 6.03 -20.95
N HIS A 43 -20.73 6.41 -20.83
CA HIS A 43 -21.72 6.45 -21.94
C HIS A 43 -21.94 5.10 -22.65
N VAL A 44 -21.70 4.00 -21.95
CA VAL A 44 -22.02 2.63 -22.40
C VAL A 44 -23.50 2.30 -22.16
N LEU A 45 -24.08 2.86 -21.09
CA LEU A 45 -25.51 2.80 -20.79
C LEU A 45 -26.20 4.17 -21.00
N PRO A 46 -27.51 4.19 -21.32
CA PRO A 46 -28.29 5.42 -21.35
C PRO A 46 -28.27 6.16 -20.00
N MET A 47 -28.28 7.49 -20.04
CA MET A 47 -28.26 8.34 -18.83
C MET A 47 -29.52 8.18 -17.96
N ASP A 48 -30.64 7.76 -18.58
CA ASP A 48 -31.94 7.50 -17.97
C ASP A 48 -32.15 6.02 -17.61
N PHE A 49 -31.11 5.18 -17.70
CA PHE A 49 -31.18 3.74 -17.41
C PHE A 49 -31.78 3.45 -16.02
N LEU A 50 -31.37 4.21 -14.99
CA LEU A 50 -31.92 4.06 -13.64
C LEU A 50 -33.39 4.48 -13.55
N ASP A 51 -33.77 5.54 -14.25
CA ASP A 51 -35.16 6.03 -14.27
C ASP A 51 -36.11 5.03 -14.91
N CYS A 52 -35.64 4.29 -15.92
CA CYS A 52 -36.41 3.22 -16.55
C CYS A 52 -36.84 2.11 -15.58
N HIS A 53 -36.11 1.95 -14.46
CA HIS A 53 -36.33 0.90 -13.45
C HIS A 53 -37.11 1.38 -12.21
N LYS A 54 -37.30 2.69 -12.03
CA LYS A 54 -38.00 3.23 -10.86
C LYS A 54 -39.43 2.69 -10.75
N GLY A 55 -39.74 2.08 -9.61
CA GLY A 55 -41.07 1.53 -9.31
C GLY A 55 -41.44 0.28 -10.11
N LYS A 56 -40.48 -0.38 -10.79
CA LYS A 56 -40.71 -1.58 -11.61
C LYS A 56 -39.92 -2.81 -11.15
N VAL A 57 -39.15 -2.68 -10.07
CA VAL A 57 -38.22 -3.71 -9.60
C VAL A 57 -38.72 -4.30 -8.30
N ASP A 58 -39.15 -5.56 -8.35
CA ASP A 58 -39.64 -6.31 -7.18
C ASP A 58 -38.52 -7.08 -6.46
N CYS A 59 -37.38 -7.29 -7.14
CA CYS A 59 -36.23 -7.99 -6.56
C CYS A 59 -35.42 -7.06 -5.64
N GLU A 60 -35.28 -7.45 -4.38
CA GLU A 60 -34.52 -6.68 -3.38
C GLU A 60 -33.06 -6.49 -3.79
N HIS A 61 -32.40 -7.53 -4.32
CA HIS A 61 -31.01 -7.46 -4.76
C HIS A 61 -30.81 -6.50 -5.93
N ALA A 62 -31.72 -6.53 -6.91
CA ALA A 62 -31.70 -5.59 -8.03
C ALA A 62 -31.89 -4.15 -7.55
N ARG A 63 -32.77 -3.94 -6.57
CA ARG A 63 -32.94 -2.62 -5.94
C ARG A 63 -31.66 -2.15 -5.24
N VAL A 64 -30.97 -3.01 -4.50
CA VAL A 64 -29.67 -2.69 -3.87
C VAL A 64 -28.64 -2.26 -4.91
N ALA A 65 -28.54 -2.95 -6.05
CA ALA A 65 -27.64 -2.59 -7.13
C ALA A 65 -27.97 -1.21 -7.74
N LEU A 66 -29.24 -0.96 -8.03
CA LEU A 66 -29.71 0.31 -8.60
C LEU A 66 -29.53 1.48 -7.63
N ASP A 67 -29.82 1.29 -6.35
CA ASP A 67 -29.62 2.30 -5.30
C ASP A 67 -28.13 2.62 -5.13
N ARG A 68 -27.27 1.60 -5.14
CA ARG A 68 -25.81 1.78 -5.11
C ARG A 68 -25.34 2.62 -6.31
N ALA A 69 -25.83 2.32 -7.51
CA ALA A 69 -25.49 3.08 -8.70
C ALA A 69 -25.96 4.54 -8.61
N ALA A 70 -27.18 4.76 -8.12
CA ALA A 70 -27.74 6.09 -7.92
C ALA A 70 -26.91 6.92 -6.92
N VAL A 71 -26.50 6.33 -5.80
CA VAL A 71 -25.63 6.99 -4.82
C VAL A 71 -24.31 7.39 -5.46
N LEU A 72 -23.64 6.46 -6.16
CA LEU A 72 -22.34 6.72 -6.82
C LEU A 72 -22.45 7.86 -7.86
N LEU A 73 -23.52 7.89 -8.64
CA LEU A 73 -23.77 8.94 -9.64
C LEU A 73 -24.19 10.28 -9.02
N SER A 74 -24.80 10.26 -7.83
CA SER A 74 -25.22 11.48 -7.11
C SER A 74 -24.06 12.22 -6.44
N MET A 75 -22.96 11.53 -6.13
CA MET A 75 -21.77 12.08 -5.45
C MET A 75 -20.94 13.06 -6.31
N LYS A 76 -21.55 13.66 -7.35
CA LYS A 76 -20.92 14.59 -8.30
C LYS A 76 -20.23 15.75 -7.60
N ARG A 77 -18.88 15.74 -7.65
CA ARG A 77 -18.13 16.99 -7.82
C ARG A 77 -16.86 16.90 -8.66
N GLU A 78 -16.23 15.74 -8.83
CA GLU A 78 -15.13 15.58 -9.79
C GLU A 78 -15.18 14.20 -10.45
N MET A 79 -15.00 14.13 -11.78
CA MET A 79 -14.98 12.90 -12.59
C MET A 79 -13.99 11.84 -12.08
N VAL A 80 -13.11 12.22 -11.16
CA VAL A 80 -12.00 11.46 -10.59
C VAL A 80 -12.43 10.35 -9.62
N ARG A 81 -13.68 10.34 -9.10
CA ARG A 81 -14.08 9.34 -8.08
C ARG A 81 -14.49 7.97 -8.61
N LEU A 82 -14.97 7.85 -9.86
CA LEU A 82 -15.29 6.53 -10.43
C LEU A 82 -14.06 5.78 -10.94
N ASP A 83 -12.88 6.40 -10.98
CA ASP A 83 -11.63 5.72 -11.37
C ASP A 83 -11.14 4.72 -10.31
N ASN A 84 -11.62 4.88 -9.07
CA ASN A 84 -11.37 3.98 -7.96
C ASN A 84 -12.61 3.19 -7.57
N VAL A 85 -13.63 3.10 -8.44
CA VAL A 85 -14.87 2.38 -8.14
C VAL A 85 -14.62 0.89 -7.86
N TRP A 86 -13.53 0.34 -8.40
CA TRP A 86 -13.05 -1.04 -8.25
C TRP A 86 -12.05 -1.23 -7.10
N GLY A 87 -11.78 -0.21 -6.30
CA GLY A 87 -10.72 -0.21 -5.29
C GLY A 87 -9.51 0.62 -5.70
N VAL A 88 -8.57 0.81 -4.77
CA VAL A 88 -7.37 1.64 -4.94
C VAL A 88 -6.09 0.83 -5.21
N GLY A 89 -6.18 -0.50 -5.09
CA GLY A 89 -5.08 -1.44 -5.29
C GLY A 89 -4.93 -1.96 -6.72
N GLY A 90 -4.00 -2.90 -6.85
CA GLY A 90 -3.71 -3.68 -8.05
C GLY A 90 -2.45 -3.25 -8.78
N GLY A 91 -1.73 -4.22 -9.38
CA GLY A 91 -0.48 -3.98 -10.11
C GLY A 91 -0.59 -3.13 -11.38
N LEU A 92 -1.80 -2.78 -11.81
CA LEU A 92 -2.05 -1.83 -12.91
C LEU A 92 -2.07 -0.36 -12.45
N ARG A 93 -2.06 -0.11 -11.14
CA ARG A 93 -2.00 1.25 -10.60
C ARG A 93 -0.63 1.86 -10.90
N PRO A 94 -0.56 3.17 -11.21
CA PRO A 94 0.73 3.83 -11.40
C PRO A 94 1.60 3.68 -10.16
N VAL A 95 2.89 3.37 -10.32
CA VAL A 95 3.83 3.20 -9.19
C VAL A 95 3.80 4.39 -8.24
N LYS A 96 3.75 5.62 -8.78
CA LYS A 96 3.63 6.85 -7.97
C LYS A 96 2.40 6.87 -7.05
N HIS A 97 1.28 6.29 -7.48
CA HIS A 97 0.09 6.17 -6.65
C HIS A 97 0.32 5.17 -5.51
N LEU A 98 0.87 3.99 -5.83
CA LEU A 98 1.16 2.95 -4.81
C LEU A 98 2.13 3.46 -3.74
N VAL A 99 3.21 4.14 -4.15
CA VAL A 99 4.18 4.78 -3.23
C VAL A 99 3.47 5.80 -2.33
N LYS A 100 2.57 6.61 -2.88
CA LYS A 100 1.78 7.58 -2.12
C LYS A 100 0.88 6.90 -1.07
N GLU A 101 0.17 5.85 -1.45
CA GLU A 101 -0.71 5.13 -0.51
C GLU A 101 0.10 4.44 0.59
N MET A 102 1.24 3.83 0.27
CA MET A 102 2.16 3.26 1.27
C MET A 102 2.68 4.32 2.23
N ASN A 103 3.03 5.51 1.72
CA ASN A 103 3.44 6.64 2.55
C ASN A 103 2.32 7.12 3.49
N LEU A 104 1.07 7.18 3.00
CA LEU A 104 -0.08 7.56 3.81
C LEU A 104 -0.34 6.54 4.92
N LEU A 105 -0.34 5.25 4.58
CA LEU A 105 -0.45 4.14 5.52
C LEU A 105 0.58 4.24 6.64
N LEU A 106 1.87 4.41 6.31
CA LEU A 106 2.95 4.48 7.31
C LEU A 106 2.81 5.71 8.22
N LYS A 107 2.44 6.86 7.65
CA LYS A 107 2.22 8.10 8.41
C LYS A 107 1.02 7.98 9.35
N GLU A 108 -0.07 7.39 8.88
CA GLU A 108 -1.25 7.13 9.71
C GLU A 108 -0.90 6.18 10.86
N TYR A 109 -0.17 5.11 10.56
CA TYR A 109 0.29 4.15 11.57
C TYR A 109 1.18 4.80 12.64
N LEU A 110 2.11 5.68 12.25
CA LEU A 110 2.96 6.39 13.21
C LEU A 110 2.15 7.25 14.21
N ILE A 111 0.96 7.70 13.81
CA ILE A 111 0.06 8.50 14.65
C ILE A 111 -0.87 7.60 15.47
N SER A 112 -1.48 6.60 14.84
CA SER A 112 -2.52 5.76 15.45
C SER A 112 -1.95 4.60 16.28
N GLY A 113 -0.82 4.04 15.86
CA GLY A 113 -0.28 2.78 16.39
C GLY A 113 -1.11 1.55 16.03
N ASP A 114 -2.11 1.68 15.15
CA ASP A 114 -3.04 0.60 14.79
C ASP A 114 -2.42 -0.33 13.73
N VAL A 115 -1.91 -1.47 14.20
CA VAL A 115 -1.27 -2.48 13.36
C VAL A 115 -2.29 -3.17 12.46
N ALA A 116 -3.53 -3.39 12.94
CA ALA A 116 -4.54 -4.11 12.17
C ALA A 116 -4.98 -3.29 10.96
N GLU A 117 -5.16 -1.98 11.14
CA GLU A 117 -5.49 -1.07 10.04
C GLU A 117 -4.34 -0.96 9.03
N ALA A 118 -3.09 -0.88 9.50
CA ALA A 118 -1.93 -0.85 8.61
C ALA A 118 -1.80 -2.15 7.79
N GLU A 119 -2.07 -3.31 8.40
CA GLU A 119 -2.13 -4.60 7.70
C GLU A 119 -3.25 -4.65 6.66
N HIS A 120 -4.43 -4.12 7.00
CA HIS A 120 -5.57 -4.08 6.09
C HIS A 120 -5.27 -3.17 4.89
N CYS A 121 -4.82 -1.94 5.13
CA CYS A 121 -4.41 -1.00 4.09
C CYS A 121 -3.37 -1.60 3.14
N LEU A 122 -2.37 -2.34 3.66
CA LEU A 122 -1.35 -2.98 2.81
C LEU A 122 -1.94 -4.08 1.93
N ARG A 123 -2.86 -4.90 2.46
CA ARG A 123 -3.53 -5.97 1.69
C ARG A 123 -4.38 -5.37 0.57
N ASP A 124 -5.08 -4.28 0.83
CA ASP A 124 -5.95 -3.60 -0.12
C ASP A 124 -5.18 -2.99 -1.30
N LEU A 125 -3.86 -2.80 -1.19
CA LEU A 125 -3.03 -2.40 -2.32
C LEU A 125 -2.80 -3.53 -3.34
N GLU A 126 -2.96 -4.80 -2.96
CA GLU A 126 -2.87 -5.97 -3.85
C GLU A 126 -1.57 -6.05 -4.69
N VAL A 127 -0.43 -5.64 -4.12
CA VAL A 127 0.88 -5.59 -4.81
C VAL A 127 1.99 -6.29 -4.00
N PRO A 128 1.90 -7.62 -3.76
CA PRO A 128 2.81 -8.34 -2.89
C PRO A 128 4.29 -8.30 -3.32
N HIS A 129 4.56 -8.16 -4.62
CA HIS A 129 5.92 -8.04 -5.16
C HIS A 129 6.52 -6.63 -5.08
N PHE A 130 5.74 -5.67 -4.58
CA PHE A 130 6.14 -4.28 -4.36
C PHE A 130 6.18 -3.91 -2.86
N HIS A 131 6.00 -4.87 -1.94
CA HIS A 131 6.10 -4.63 -0.50
C HIS A 131 7.49 -4.17 -0.05
N HIS A 132 8.54 -4.43 -0.82
CA HIS A 132 9.87 -3.86 -0.59
C HIS A 132 9.89 -2.32 -0.65
N GLU A 133 8.89 -1.69 -1.27
CA GLU A 133 8.69 -0.24 -1.22
C GLU A 133 8.22 0.22 0.16
N LEU A 134 7.22 -0.45 0.74
CA LEU A 134 6.75 -0.15 2.08
C LEU A 134 7.90 -0.26 3.10
N VAL A 135 8.71 -1.32 3.00
CA VAL A 135 9.88 -1.52 3.89
C VAL A 135 10.91 -0.41 3.69
N TYR A 136 11.21 -0.04 2.44
CA TYR A 136 12.12 1.06 2.12
C TYR A 136 11.62 2.38 2.74
N GLU A 137 10.37 2.77 2.49
CA GLU A 137 9.78 4.00 3.00
C GLU A 137 9.70 4.02 4.53
N ALA A 138 9.35 2.88 5.14
CA ALA A 138 9.30 2.72 6.59
C ALA A 138 10.67 3.00 7.24
N VAL A 139 11.74 2.43 6.67
CA VAL A 139 13.10 2.62 7.16
C VAL A 139 13.56 4.06 6.93
N VAL A 140 13.29 4.65 5.76
CA VAL A 140 13.62 6.07 5.48
C VAL A 140 12.93 7.00 6.47
N MET A 141 11.65 6.79 6.77
CA MET A 141 10.94 7.58 7.79
C MET A 141 11.58 7.47 9.17
N VAL A 142 12.14 6.31 9.54
CA VAL A 142 12.91 6.15 10.78
C VAL A 142 14.18 6.98 10.74
N LEU A 143 14.94 6.95 9.63
CA LEU A 143 16.17 7.73 9.50
C LEU A 143 15.94 9.24 9.58
N GLU A 144 14.84 9.72 9.01
CA GLU A 144 14.46 11.14 9.00
C GLU A 144 13.80 11.62 10.31
N SER A 145 13.44 10.68 11.20
CA SER A 145 12.74 10.99 12.43
C SER A 145 13.64 11.55 13.54
N ASN A 146 13.04 12.31 14.44
CA ASN A 146 13.71 12.78 15.65
C ASN A 146 13.39 11.87 16.84
N GLY A 147 14.40 11.16 17.34
CA GLY A 147 14.30 10.32 18.55
C GLY A 147 13.81 8.89 18.29
N ASP A 148 13.77 8.09 19.36
CA ASP A 148 13.64 6.63 19.25
C ASP A 148 12.20 6.12 19.07
N THR A 149 11.19 6.98 19.22
CA THR A 149 9.78 6.56 19.15
C THR A 149 9.44 5.99 17.78
N ALA A 150 9.84 6.64 16.70
CA ALA A 150 9.57 6.17 15.34
C ALA A 150 10.26 4.83 15.07
N SER A 151 11.49 4.64 15.56
CA SER A 151 12.21 3.35 15.48
C SER A 151 11.41 2.23 16.13
N HIS A 152 10.95 2.40 17.37
CA HIS A 152 10.20 1.35 18.07
C HIS A 152 8.84 1.08 17.43
N THR A 153 8.12 2.13 17.04
CA THR A 153 6.81 2.01 16.38
C THR A 153 6.94 1.30 15.05
N MET A 154 7.87 1.73 14.19
CA MET A 154 8.05 1.14 12.86
C MET A 154 8.57 -0.30 12.93
N MET A 155 9.48 -0.60 13.88
CA MET A 155 9.89 -1.98 14.13
C MET A 155 8.69 -2.85 14.50
N LYS A 156 7.79 -2.38 15.37
CA LYS A 156 6.60 -3.14 15.77
C LYS A 156 5.70 -3.48 14.57
N LEU A 157 5.52 -2.54 13.65
CA LEU A 157 4.80 -2.80 12.40
C LEU A 157 5.51 -3.86 11.56
N LEU A 158 6.80 -3.66 11.24
CA LEU A 158 7.57 -4.60 10.43
C LEU A 158 7.60 -6.01 11.06
N GLN A 159 7.65 -6.10 12.39
CA GLN A 159 7.57 -7.36 13.11
C GLN A 159 6.22 -8.05 12.93
N SER A 160 5.10 -7.30 13.01
CA SER A 160 3.76 -7.87 12.76
C SER A 160 3.65 -8.38 11.33
N LEU A 161 4.04 -7.55 10.36
CA LEU A 161 4.01 -7.87 8.93
C LEU A 161 4.88 -9.08 8.57
N TRP A 162 5.99 -9.26 9.27
CA TRP A 162 6.84 -10.45 9.16
C TRP A 162 6.19 -11.69 9.78
N LYS A 163 5.71 -11.59 11.03
CA LYS A 163 5.11 -12.72 11.76
C LYS A 163 3.84 -13.25 11.09
N THR A 164 3.05 -12.39 10.47
CA THR A 164 1.86 -12.79 9.70
C THR A 164 2.19 -13.31 8.31
N GLY A 165 3.45 -13.20 7.87
CA GLY A 165 3.89 -13.58 6.52
C GLY A 165 3.41 -12.63 5.42
N LEU A 166 2.83 -11.48 5.78
CA LEU A 166 2.32 -10.50 4.82
C LEU A 166 3.47 -9.85 4.03
N ILE A 167 4.63 -9.65 4.68
CA ILE A 167 5.89 -9.31 4.01
C ILE A 167 6.79 -10.53 4.00
N THR A 168 7.13 -10.99 2.80
CA THR A 168 8.03 -12.13 2.63
C THR A 168 9.47 -11.75 2.93
N VAL A 169 10.33 -12.77 3.16
CA VAL A 169 11.75 -12.56 3.43
C VAL A 169 12.47 -11.85 2.29
N ASP A 170 12.07 -12.14 1.04
CA ASP A 170 12.60 -11.47 -0.15
C ASP A 170 12.26 -9.97 -0.13
N GLN A 171 10.99 -9.63 0.14
CA GLN A 171 10.53 -8.24 0.15
C GLN A 171 11.16 -7.44 1.30
N MET A 172 11.26 -8.06 2.48
CA MET A 172 11.95 -7.47 3.64
C MET A 172 13.42 -7.19 3.33
N ASN A 173 14.15 -8.21 2.84
CA ASN A 173 15.57 -8.07 2.50
C ASN A 173 15.80 -7.01 1.42
N ARG A 174 15.00 -7.01 0.35
CA ARG A 174 15.10 -6.04 -0.74
C ARG A 174 14.86 -4.61 -0.27
N GLY A 175 13.90 -4.39 0.63
CA GLY A 175 13.63 -3.08 1.22
C GLY A 175 14.83 -2.52 1.96
N PHE A 176 15.38 -3.27 2.92
CA PHE A 176 16.58 -2.87 3.67
C PHE A 176 17.81 -2.68 2.75
N GLN A 177 18.04 -3.60 1.80
CA GLN A 177 19.17 -3.51 0.88
C GLN A 177 19.13 -2.25 0.00
N ARG A 178 17.95 -1.81 -0.42
CA ARG A 178 17.79 -0.54 -1.13
C ARG A 178 18.26 0.63 -0.27
N VAL A 179 17.81 0.70 0.98
CA VAL A 179 18.25 1.76 1.88
C VAL A 179 19.75 1.67 2.15
N TYR A 180 20.34 0.47 2.27
CA TYR A 180 21.79 0.33 2.43
C TYR A 180 22.57 0.91 1.25
N ASN A 181 22.08 0.71 0.01
CA ASN A 181 22.72 1.25 -1.19
C ASN A 181 22.61 2.78 -1.28
N GLU A 182 21.48 3.35 -0.83
CA GLU A 182 21.19 4.79 -0.88
C GLU A 182 21.63 5.54 0.39
N LEU A 183 22.07 4.82 1.43
CA LEU A 183 22.46 5.39 2.72
C LEU A 183 23.51 6.52 2.60
N PRO A 184 24.53 6.44 1.72
CA PRO A 184 25.47 7.56 1.53
C PRO A 184 24.80 8.83 1.01
N GLU A 185 23.78 8.72 0.15
CA GLU A 185 23.02 9.86 -0.37
C GLU A 185 22.08 10.41 0.70
N ILE A 186 21.36 9.53 1.42
CA ILE A 186 20.50 9.92 2.56
C ILE A 186 21.31 10.68 3.62
N CYS A 187 22.58 10.31 3.84
CA CYS A 187 23.46 11.01 4.78
C CYS A 187 23.77 12.47 4.42
N LEU A 188 23.56 12.88 3.17
CA LEU A 188 23.71 14.28 2.75
C LEU A 188 22.63 15.16 3.41
N ASP A 189 21.42 14.62 3.54
CA ASP A 189 20.28 15.32 4.16
C ASP A 189 20.18 15.01 5.67
N VAL A 190 20.57 13.80 6.09
CA VAL A 190 20.49 13.32 7.48
C VAL A 190 21.90 12.89 7.97
N PRO A 191 22.69 13.80 8.60
CA PRO A 191 24.09 13.53 8.97
C PRO A 191 24.32 12.33 9.90
N HIS A 192 23.29 11.93 10.66
CA HIS A 192 23.34 10.82 11.61
C HIS A 192 22.74 9.51 11.08
N ALA A 193 22.32 9.46 9.81
CA ALA A 193 21.60 8.31 9.24
C ALA A 193 22.34 6.98 9.40
N HIS A 194 23.67 6.93 9.24
CA HIS A 194 24.44 5.70 9.51
C HIS A 194 24.24 5.17 10.94
N SER A 195 24.30 6.05 11.95
CA SER A 195 24.16 5.62 13.34
C SER A 195 22.73 5.19 13.65
N ILE A 196 21.74 5.88 13.08
CA ILE A 196 20.33 5.53 13.25
C ILE A 196 20.06 4.18 12.56
N MET A 197 20.59 3.97 11.36
CA MET A 197 20.48 2.73 10.62
C MET A 197 21.08 1.55 11.40
N GLU A 198 22.32 1.67 11.88
CA GLU A 198 22.96 0.60 12.67
C GLU A 198 22.11 0.20 13.89
N ASN A 199 21.64 1.19 14.65
CA ASN A 199 20.77 0.96 15.81
C ASN A 199 19.44 0.30 15.42
N PHE A 200 18.80 0.77 14.34
CA PHE A 200 17.51 0.26 13.89
C PHE A 200 17.62 -1.18 13.36
N VAL A 201 18.69 -1.49 12.62
CA VAL A 201 18.96 -2.85 12.12
C VAL A 201 19.23 -3.80 13.28
N ASP A 202 20.02 -3.41 14.28
CA ASP A 202 20.24 -4.24 15.47
C ASP A 202 18.92 -4.47 16.25
N LEU A 203 18.07 -3.44 16.39
CA LEU A 203 16.74 -3.59 16.97
C LEU A 203 15.88 -4.58 16.18
N CYS A 204 15.82 -4.45 14.85
CA CYS A 204 15.08 -5.36 13.99
C CYS A 204 15.60 -6.80 14.08
N TYR A 205 16.91 -6.98 14.23
CA TYR A 205 17.52 -8.30 14.40
C TYR A 205 17.18 -8.92 15.76
N GLN A 206 17.26 -8.15 16.85
CA GLN A 206 16.86 -8.59 18.19
C GLN A 206 15.40 -9.07 18.22
N GLU A 207 14.53 -8.39 17.50
CA GLU A 207 13.11 -8.69 17.39
C GLU A 207 12.78 -9.74 16.32
N SER A 208 13.81 -10.39 15.75
CA SER A 208 13.72 -11.47 14.76
C SER A 208 12.94 -11.09 13.49
N VAL A 209 12.97 -9.81 13.11
CA VAL A 209 12.34 -9.27 11.89
C VAL A 209 13.23 -9.50 10.66
N ILE A 210 14.55 -9.51 10.87
CA ILE A 210 15.55 -9.68 9.80
C ILE A 210 16.53 -10.79 10.14
N THR A 211 17.15 -11.35 9.10
CA THR A 211 18.18 -12.39 9.25
C THR A 211 19.50 -11.80 9.73
N LYS A 212 20.32 -12.64 10.38
CA LYS A 212 21.70 -12.28 10.73
C LYS A 212 22.51 -11.83 9.51
N GLN A 213 22.32 -12.50 8.37
CA GLN A 213 23.01 -12.16 7.14
C GLN A 213 22.68 -10.72 6.70
N LEU A 214 21.41 -10.33 6.71
CA LEU A 214 21.01 -8.97 6.36
C LEU A 214 21.62 -7.94 7.32
N ARG A 215 21.54 -8.21 8.63
CA ARG A 215 22.12 -7.37 9.67
C ARG A 215 23.63 -7.16 9.48
N ASP A 216 24.37 -8.23 9.22
CA ASP A 216 25.83 -8.18 9.04
C ASP A 216 26.24 -7.46 7.75
N THR A 217 25.32 -7.25 6.79
CA THR A 217 25.56 -6.45 5.57
C THR A 217 25.28 -4.96 5.73
N CYS A 218 24.80 -4.51 6.89
CA CYS A 218 24.54 -3.09 7.14
C CYS A 218 25.81 -2.25 6.97
N PRO A 219 25.82 -1.19 6.12
CA PRO A 219 27.00 -0.38 5.89
C PRO A 219 27.38 0.40 7.16
N SER A 220 28.54 0.04 7.73
CA SER A 220 29.11 0.84 8.81
C SER A 220 29.91 2.00 8.27
N ARG A 221 29.78 3.18 8.89
CA ARG A 221 30.65 4.31 8.57
C ARG A 221 32.05 3.93 9.03
N GLY A 222 32.91 3.51 8.10
CA GLY A 222 34.28 3.12 8.40
C GLY A 222 34.92 4.17 9.31
N ARG A 223 35.18 3.81 10.58
CA ARG A 223 35.92 4.69 11.48
C ARG A 223 37.25 4.95 10.78
N LYS A 224 37.50 6.19 10.32
CA LYS A 224 38.85 6.60 9.95
C LYS A 224 39.73 6.25 11.14
N ARG A 225 40.54 5.21 11.02
CA ARG A 225 41.58 4.91 11.99
C ARG A 225 42.49 6.12 11.94
N PHE A 226 42.42 6.98 12.96
CA PHE A 226 43.51 7.92 13.22
C PHE A 226 44.72 7.04 13.49
N VAL A 227 45.61 6.93 12.49
CA VAL A 227 46.92 6.33 12.67
C VAL A 227 47.65 7.29 13.60
N SER A 228 47.80 6.93 14.87
CA SER A 228 48.74 7.62 15.75
C SER A 228 50.11 7.32 15.17
N GLU A 229 50.71 8.30 14.50
CA GLU A 229 52.11 8.23 14.11
C GLU A 229 52.93 7.98 15.37
N GLY A 230 53.56 6.80 15.43
CA GLY A 230 54.52 6.47 16.46
C GLY A 230 55.83 7.16 16.13
N ASP A 231 56.27 8.08 17.00
CA ASP A 231 57.63 8.60 16.97
C ASP A 231 58.51 7.73 17.89
N GLY A 232 58.80 6.53 17.39
CA GLY A 232 59.72 5.56 17.98
C GLY A 232 61.03 5.49 17.21
N GLY A 233 61.65 6.65 16.94
CA GLY A 233 62.94 6.74 16.26
C GLY A 233 64.11 6.75 17.25
N MET A 234 64.65 5.57 17.57
CA MET A 234 65.94 5.45 18.28
C MET A 234 67.09 5.97 17.41
N ILE A 235 67.81 6.99 17.88
CA ILE A 235 69.11 7.39 17.35
C ILE A 235 70.17 6.44 17.94
N LYS A 236 70.88 5.69 17.08
CA LYS A 236 72.14 5.04 17.45
C LYS A 236 73.30 5.89 16.92
N ASN A 237 74.19 6.25 17.84
CA ASN A 237 75.54 6.75 17.55
C ASN A 237 76.44 5.62 17.05
#